data_AF-A0A838FTQ4-F1
#
_entry.id   AF-A0A838FTQ4-F1
#
_cell.length_a   1.000
_cell.length_b   1.000
_cell.length_c   1.000
_cell.angle_alpha   90.00
_cell.angle_beta   90.00
_cell.angle_gamma   90.00
#
_symmetry.space_group_name_H-M   'P 1'
#
loop_
_entity.id
_entity.type
_entity.pdbx_description
1 polymer ?
#
loop_
_entity_poly.entity_id
_entity_poly.type
_entity_poly.pdbx_seq_one_letter_code
_entity_poly.pdbx_strand_id
1 'polypeptide(L)'
;DLRHPKFNLLFFGSFVAMDYPQFEAAMEEMLNDPSRAYEVQVREIYTLGMYLAAKKYWYLRFAYLTFVGGVFIACAVLAWQVFAAV
;
A
#
# COMPACT_ATOMS: atom_id res chain seq x y z
N ASP A 1 17.36 10.20 -21.48
CA ASP A 1 16.45 11.34 -21.69
C ASP A 1 16.06 11.89 -20.32
N LEU A 2 16.62 13.04 -19.93
CA LEU A 2 16.46 13.67 -18.61
C LEU A 2 15.10 14.36 -18.42
N ARG A 3 14.12 13.99 -19.26
CA ARG A 3 12.76 14.53 -19.34
C ARG A 3 11.71 13.45 -19.11
N HIS A 4 11.99 12.47 -18.24
CA HIS A 4 10.98 11.52 -17.81
C HIS A 4 10.33 11.99 -16.51
N PRO A 5 9.15 12.65 -16.56
CA PRO A 5 8.35 13.01 -15.39
C PRO A 5 7.71 11.76 -14.77
N LYS A 6 8.41 10.63 -14.70
CA LYS A 6 7.90 9.34 -14.20
C LYS A 6 8.77 8.70 -13.12
N PHE A 7 10.02 9.11 -12.97
CA PHE A 7 10.87 8.58 -11.91
C PHE A 7 10.63 9.34 -10.61
N ASN A 8 10.00 8.67 -9.65
CA ASN A 8 9.77 9.20 -8.31
C ASN A 8 10.89 8.69 -7.40
N LEU A 9 11.83 9.58 -7.02
CA LEU A 9 12.96 9.26 -6.14
C LEU A 9 12.51 8.81 -4.74
N LEU A 10 11.36 9.30 -4.26
CA LEU A 10 10.82 8.92 -2.95
C LEU A 10 10.10 7.56 -2.98
N PHE A 11 9.78 7.04 -4.16
CA PHE A 11 9.13 5.74 -4.29
C PHE A 11 10.11 4.61 -4.00
N PHE A 12 9.74 3.74 -3.05
CA PHE A 12 10.59 2.62 -2.62
C PHE A 12 11.04 1.70 -3.76
N GLY A 13 10.18 1.46 -4.76
CA GLY A 13 10.55 0.62 -5.90
C GLY A 13 11.60 1.27 -6.82
N SER A 14 11.75 2.59 -6.76
CA SER A 14 12.73 3.34 -7.56
C SER A 14 14.09 3.36 -6.88
N PHE A 15 14.16 3.73 -5.59
CA PHE A 15 15.44 3.91 -4.91
C PHE A 15 16.09 2.59 -4.49
N VAL A 16 15.33 1.50 -4.30
CA VAL A 16 15.90 0.17 -3.97
C VAL A 16 16.80 -0.37 -5.09
N ALA A 17 16.61 0.10 -6.32
CA ALA A 17 17.46 -0.25 -7.46
C ALA A 17 18.71 0.65 -7.60
N MET A 18 18.91 1.63 -6.71
CA MET A 18 20.00 2.59 -6.76
C MET A 18 21.03 2.33 -5.66
N ASP A 19 22.30 2.65 -5.93
CA ASP A 19 23.32 2.71 -4.89
C ASP A 19 23.18 4.02 -4.07
N TYR A 20 23.58 4.00 -2.81
CA TYR A 20 23.39 5.13 -1.89
C TYR A 20 24.00 6.45 -2.39
N PRO A 21 25.24 6.49 -2.93
CA PRO A 21 25.82 7.73 -3.45
C PRO A 21 25.04 8.31 -4.64
N GLN A 22 24.44 7.45 -5.47
CA GLN A 22 23.61 7.88 -6.60
C GLN A 22 22.28 8.44 -6.10
N PHE A 23 21.69 7.82 -5.08
CA PHE A 23 20.49 8.29 -4.44
C PHE A 23 20.70 9.65 -3.75
N GLU A 24 21.79 9.81 -3.00
CA GLU A 24 22.15 11.05 -2.31
C GLU A 24 22.28 12.23 -3.30
N ALA A 25 23.08 12.07 -4.35
CA ALA A 25 23.27 13.10 -5.36
C ALA A 25 21.96 13.48 -6.07
N ALA A 26 21.12 12.49 -6.41
CA ALA A 26 19.83 12.74 -7.05
C ALA A 26 18.83 13.42 -6.11
N MET A 27 18.87 13.11 -4.81
CA MET A 27 18.06 13.76 -3.79
C MET A 27 18.49 15.21 -3.58
N GLU A 28 19.79 15.50 -3.55
CA GLU A 28 20.30 16.86 -3.43
C GLU A 28 19.89 17.72 -4.64
N GLU A 29 20.00 17.19 -5.86
CA GLU A 29 19.53 17.88 -7.07
C GLU A 29 18.02 18.17 -7.01
N MET A 30 17.21 17.19 -6.58
CA MET A 30 15.75 17.35 -6.47
C MET A 30 15.37 18.39 -5.42
N LEU A 31 16.05 18.42 -4.27
CA LEU A 31 15.76 19.32 -3.16
C LEU A 31 16.16 20.78 -3.45
N ASN A 32 17.10 21.00 -4.37
CA ASN A 32 17.49 22.34 -4.82
C ASN A 32 16.40 23.05 -5.67
N ASP A 33 15.38 22.32 -6.15
CA ASP A 33 14.20 22.88 -6.82
C ASP A 33 12.93 22.63 -5.95
N PRO A 34 12.44 23.65 -5.22
CA PRO A 34 11.28 23.51 -4.36
C PRO A 34 10.02 23.03 -5.11
N SER A 35 9.83 23.47 -6.35
CA SER A 35 8.64 23.13 -7.15
C SER A 35 8.62 21.64 -7.50
N ARG A 36 9.76 21.11 -7.91
CA ARG A 36 9.98 19.69 -8.20
C ARG A 36 9.87 18.85 -6.93
N ALA A 37 10.43 19.33 -5.82
CA ALA A 37 10.34 18.65 -4.53
C ALA A 37 8.89 18.48 -4.07
N TYR A 38 8.05 19.52 -4.21
CA TYR A 38 6.62 19.42 -3.88
C TYR A 38 5.87 18.46 -4.81
N GLU A 39 6.13 18.50 -6.12
CA GLU A 39 5.48 17.60 -7.08
C GLU A 39 5.77 16.13 -6.76
N VAL A 40 7.03 15.79 -6.47
CA VAL A 40 7.46 14.43 -6.12
C VAL A 40 6.78 13.96 -4.82
N GLN A 41 6.69 14.81 -3.79
CA GLN A 41 6.00 14.48 -2.54
C GLN A 41 4.52 14.20 -2.74
N VAL A 42 3.80 15.06 -3.49
CA VAL A 42 2.37 14.86 -3.78
C VAL A 42 2.15 13.54 -4.50
N ARG A 43 3.00 13.23 -5.47
CA ARG A 43 2.93 11.99 -6.24
C ARG A 43 3.20 10.76 -5.36
N GLU A 44 4.14 10.85 -4.43
CA GLU A 44 4.45 9.75 -3.51
C GLU A 44 3.25 9.47 -2.59
N ILE A 45 2.65 10.51 -2.01
CA ILE A 45 1.44 10.37 -1.17
C ILE A 45 0.32 9.67 -1.94
N TYR A 46 0.04 10.11 -3.17
CA TYR A 46 -0.99 9.49 -4.01
C TYR A 46 -0.68 8.02 -4.32
N THR A 47 0.57 7.73 -4.71
CA THR A 47 0.99 6.38 -5.10
C THR A 47 0.97 5.42 -3.92
N LEU A 48 1.42 5.85 -2.75
CA LEU A 48 1.33 5.10 -1.50
C LEU A 48 -0.13 4.76 -1.15
N GLY A 49 -1.03 5.74 -1.24
CA GLY A 49 -2.46 5.55 -1.00
C GLY A 49 -3.08 4.52 -1.95
N MET A 50 -2.81 4.66 -3.24
CA MET A 50 -3.27 3.72 -4.27
C MET A 50 -2.72 2.31 -4.07
N TYR A 51 -1.44 2.17 -3.72
CA TYR A 51 -0.82 0.86 -3.46
C TYR A 51 -1.44 0.17 -2.25
N LEU A 52 -1.69 0.91 -1.16
CA LEU A 52 -2.36 0.37 0.02
C LEU A 52 -3.76 -0.14 -0.29
N ALA A 53 -4.54 0.66 -1.01
CA ALA A 53 -5.90 0.31 -1.41
C ALA A 53 -5.92 -0.91 -2.35
N ALA A 54 -5.06 -0.93 -3.37
CA ALA A 54 -5.08 -1.94 -4.42
C ALA A 54 -4.47 -3.29 -3.98
N LYS A 55 -3.36 -3.26 -3.22
CA LYS A 55 -2.66 -4.50 -2.84
C LYS A 55 -2.89 -4.93 -1.40
N LYS A 56 -2.69 -4.04 -0.42
CA LYS A 56 -2.69 -4.43 1.00
C LYS A 56 -4.10 -4.72 1.51
N TYR A 57 -5.06 -3.87 1.17
CA TYR A 57 -6.42 -3.95 1.72
C TYR A 57 -7.26 -5.08 1.12
N TRP A 58 -6.90 -5.54 -0.09
CA TRP A 58 -7.54 -6.69 -0.70
C TRP A 58 -7.37 -7.94 0.17
N TYR A 59 -6.14 -8.29 0.55
CA TYR A 59 -5.86 -9.43 1.44
C TYR A 59 -6.48 -9.28 2.83
N LEU A 60 -6.42 -8.07 3.40
CA LEU A 60 -7.02 -7.79 4.71
C LEU A 60 -8.55 -8.01 4.67
N ARG A 61 -9.20 -7.66 3.56
CA ARG A 61 -10.63 -7.89 3.35
C ARG A 61 -10.96 -9.39 3.31
N PHE A 62 -10.14 -10.23 2.68
CA PHE A 62 -10.34 -11.70 2.69
C PHE A 62 -10.15 -12.30 4.07
N ALA A 63 -9.11 -11.89 4.80
CA ALA A 63 -8.91 -12.32 6.18
C ALA A 63 -10.14 -11.97 7.05
N TYR A 64 -10.67 -10.75 6.88
CA TYR A 64 -11.87 -10.31 7.58
C TYR A 64 -13.12 -11.12 7.20
N LEU A 65 -13.35 -11.32 5.90
CA LEU A 65 -14.50 -12.10 5.39
C LEU A 65 -14.48 -13.54 5.89
N THR A 66 -13.31 -14.19 5.88
CA THR A 66 -13.16 -15.56 6.36
C THR A 66 -13.35 -15.67 7.87
N PHE A 67 -12.79 -14.73 8.64
CA PHE A 67 -12.98 -14.68 10.09
C PHE A 67 -14.46 -14.49 10.47
N VAL A 68 -15.10 -13.45 9.93
CA VAL A 68 -16.51 -13.15 10.22
C VAL A 68 -17.43 -14.26 9.71
N GLY A 69 -17.19 -14.78 8.51
CA GLY A 69 -17.94 -15.92 7.97
C GLY A 69 -17.82 -17.17 8.86
N GLY A 70 -16.63 -17.44 9.38
CA GLY A 70 -16.39 -18.55 10.31
C GLY A 70 -17.18 -18.40 11.62
N VAL A 71 -17.22 -17.18 12.18
CA VAL A 71 -18.03 -16.89 13.38
C VAL A 71 -19.52 -17.12 13.11
N PHE A 72 -20.04 -16.65 11.97
CA PHE A 72 -21.44 -16.88 11.61
C PHE A 72 -21.78 -18.36 11.44
N ILE A 73 -20.92 -19.14 10.79
CA ILE A 73 -21.12 -20.58 10.62
C ILE A 73 -21.10 -21.27 11.99
N ALA A 74 -20.14 -20.94 12.86
CA ALA A 74 -20.07 -21.50 14.21
C ALA A 74 -21.35 -21.22 15.01
N CYS A 75 -21.85 -19.97 14.98
CA CYS A 75 -23.11 -19.61 15.62
C CYS A 75 -24.30 -20.38 15.03
N ALA A 76 -24.38 -20.55 13.71
CA ALA A 76 -25.46 -21.28 13.06
C ALA A 76 -25.47 -22.77 13.43
N VAL A 77 -24.29 -23.41 13.48
CA VAL A 77 -24.16 -24.82 13.90
C VAL A 77 -24.60 -24.98 15.35
N LEU A 78 -24.19 -24.07 16.23
CA LEU A 78 -24.54 -24.11 17.65
C LEU A 78 -26.04 -23.93 17.86
N ALA A 79 -26.66 -22.98 17.13
CA ALA A 79 -28.11 -22.78 17.15
C ALA A 79 -28.87 -24.01 16.64
N TRP A 80 -28.40 -24.65 15.55
CA TRP A 80 -29.00 -25.87 15.03
C TRP A 80 -28.93 -27.02 16.04
N GLN A 81 -27.79 -27.20 16.71
CA GLN A 81 -27.62 -28.22 17.75
C GLN A 81 -28.58 -28.00 18.92
N VAL A 82 -28.76 -26.75 19.37
CA VAL A 82 -29.71 -26.44 20.44
C VAL A 82 -31.14 -26.70 20.00
N PHE A 83 -31.55 -26.28 18.80
CA PHE A 83 -32.91 -26.50 18.30
C PHE A 83 -33.21 -28.00 18.12
N ALA A 84 -32.26 -28.78 17.62
CA ALA A 84 -32.43 -30.23 17.47
C ALA A 84 -32.47 -30.99 18.81
N ALA A 85 -32.01 -30.37 19.90
CA ALA A 85 -32.01 -30.95 21.24
C ALA A 85 -33.26 -30.58 22.07
N VAL A 86 -34.08 -29.64 21.59
CA VAL A 86 -35.37 -29.22 22.18
C VAL A 86 -36.50 -30.00 21.52
#